data_AF-A0AAW0PVR1-F1
#
_entry.id   AF-A0AAW0PVR1-F1
#
_cell.length_a   1.000
_cell.length_b   1.000
_cell.length_c   1.000
_cell.angle_alpha   90.00
_cell.angle_beta   90.00
_cell.angle_gamma   90.00
#
_symmetry.space_group_name_H-M   'P 1'
#
loop_
_entity.id
_entity.type
_entity.pdbx_description
1 polymer ?
#
loop_
_entity_poly.entity_id
_entity_poly.type
_entity_poly.pdbx_seq_one_letter_code
_entity_poly.pdbx_strand_id
1 'polypeptide(L)'
;MLEAEDTLEALHSITMRCNDCLSVSAVGKFPQLQQQLHSFYKLCHYYRVELQRLMAETCPAIREGTVQESVLRDVFEQTHTSPFSQDRLKQWLQDKERELNVVQSCLDIMKGIPVLSTQADVQKFVSHQGQDVCSGFVFTSLQSSDSQLEEMRSSLQDLSLRRSSEEPHTVSCKPWFYCDDTLTRVRAMAEALTVTSGPVFITAEHRQQPTGGAVVTYRQGQLQSTEG
;
A
#
# COMPACT_ATOMS: atom_id res chain seq x y z
N MET A 1 2.86 18.22 27.17
CA MET A 1 1.41 18.27 26.86
C MET A 1 1.19 18.68 25.40
N LEU A 2 1.82 19.76 24.93
CA LEU A 2 1.80 20.17 23.51
C LEU A 2 2.20 19.05 22.54
N GLU A 3 3.33 18.38 22.81
CA GLU A 3 3.84 17.28 21.98
C GLU A 3 2.86 16.09 21.81
N ALA A 4 2.01 15.87 22.82
CA ALA A 4 1.00 14.84 22.78
C ALA A 4 -0.17 15.23 21.88
N GLU A 5 -0.62 16.48 21.98
CA GLU A 5 -1.67 17.05 21.13
C GLU A 5 -1.19 17.09 19.68
N ASP A 6 0.04 17.57 19.43
CA ASP A 6 0.67 17.63 18.11
C ASP A 6 0.75 16.23 17.46
N THR A 7 1.15 15.21 18.23
CA THR A 7 1.23 13.82 17.74
C THR A 7 -0.14 13.27 17.38
N LEU A 8 -1.15 13.47 18.24
CA LEU A 8 -2.52 12.99 18.01
C LEU A 8 -3.18 13.71 16.83
N GLU A 9 -2.92 15.00 16.65
CA GLU A 9 -3.40 15.79 15.52
C GLU A 9 -2.71 15.36 14.22
N ALA A 10 -1.41 15.12 14.24
CA ALA A 10 -0.67 14.59 13.10
C ALA A 10 -1.23 13.24 12.63
N LEU A 11 -1.47 12.30 13.56
CA LEU A 11 -2.11 11.01 13.28
C LEU A 11 -3.53 11.18 12.72
N HIS A 12 -4.28 12.17 13.21
CA HIS A 12 -5.59 12.49 12.65
C HIS A 12 -5.49 12.94 11.19
N SER A 13 -4.59 13.87 10.89
CA SER A 13 -4.36 14.36 9.52
C SER A 13 -3.95 13.21 8.58
N ILE A 14 -3.05 12.35 9.03
CA ILE A 14 -2.59 11.16 8.29
C ILE A 14 -3.75 10.21 8.00
N THR A 15 -4.59 9.91 8.99
CA THR A 15 -5.74 9.01 8.81
C THR A 15 -6.81 9.59 7.89
N MET A 16 -7.03 10.91 7.93
CA MET A 16 -7.90 11.60 6.98
C MET A 16 -7.37 11.51 5.54
N ARG A 17 -6.09 11.78 5.31
CA ARG A 17 -5.45 11.62 3.99
C ARG A 17 -5.50 10.18 3.48
N CYS A 18 -5.34 9.20 4.37
CA CYS A 18 -5.49 7.79 4.00
C CYS A 18 -6.93 7.47 3.55
N ASN A 19 -7.94 8.07 4.17
CA ASN A 19 -9.33 7.93 3.75
C ASN A 19 -9.59 8.55 2.37
N ASP A 20 -8.96 9.69 2.06
CA ASP A 20 -9.04 10.29 0.72
C ASP A 20 -8.48 9.32 -0.33
N CYS A 21 -7.36 8.64 -0.04
CA CYS A 21 -6.80 7.62 -0.93
C CYS A 21 -7.76 6.43 -1.16
N LEU A 22 -8.52 6.02 -0.15
CA LEU A 22 -9.50 4.93 -0.28
C LEU A 22 -10.63 5.25 -1.27
N SER A 23 -10.86 6.53 -1.59
CA SER A 23 -11.86 6.97 -2.56
C SER A 23 -11.39 6.90 -4.03
N VAL A 24 -10.10 6.65 -4.26
CA VAL A 24 -9.52 6.59 -5.61
C VAL A 24 -10.07 5.38 -6.38
N SER A 25 -10.49 5.59 -7.64
CA SER A 25 -11.11 4.55 -8.49
C SER A 25 -10.26 3.28 -8.62
N ALA A 26 -8.93 3.43 -8.76
CA ALA A 26 -7.99 2.32 -8.80
C ALA A 26 -8.08 1.41 -7.55
N VAL A 27 -8.31 1.97 -6.36
CA VAL A 27 -8.40 1.21 -5.10
C VAL A 27 -9.61 0.27 -5.11
N GLY A 28 -10.74 0.72 -5.68
CA GLY A 28 -11.94 -0.12 -5.82
C GLY A 28 -11.78 -1.28 -6.81
N LYS A 29 -10.76 -1.24 -7.68
CA LYS A 29 -10.52 -2.25 -8.72
C LYS A 29 -9.48 -3.30 -8.31
N PHE A 30 -8.57 -2.94 -7.41
CA PHE A 30 -7.44 -3.78 -7.00
C PHE A 30 -7.46 -4.05 -5.48
N PRO A 31 -7.86 -5.26 -5.05
CA PRO A 31 -7.92 -5.62 -3.64
C PRO A 31 -6.60 -5.42 -2.88
N GLN A 32 -5.45 -5.57 -3.55
CA GLN A 32 -4.12 -5.40 -2.98
C GLN A 32 -3.91 -3.96 -2.46
N LEU A 33 -4.28 -2.96 -3.27
CA LEU A 33 -4.19 -1.54 -2.89
C LEU A 33 -5.15 -1.22 -1.75
N GLN A 34 -6.38 -1.73 -1.83
CA GLN A 34 -7.38 -1.56 -0.78
C GLN A 34 -6.90 -2.14 0.55
N GLN A 35 -6.30 -3.34 0.53
CA GLN A 35 -5.80 -4.01 1.73
C GLN A 35 -4.66 -3.24 2.38
N GLN A 36 -3.71 -2.72 1.60
CA GLN A 36 -2.59 -1.92 2.13
C GLN A 36 -3.09 -0.63 2.80
N LEU A 37 -3.97 0.13 2.15
CA LEU A 37 -4.54 1.36 2.71
C LEU A 37 -5.36 1.09 3.99
N HIS A 38 -6.20 0.04 3.99
CA HIS A 38 -6.94 -0.34 5.21
C HIS A 38 -6.01 -0.76 6.33
N SER A 39 -4.93 -1.48 6.02
CA SER A 39 -3.95 -1.92 7.01
C SER A 39 -3.23 -0.72 7.62
N PHE A 40 -2.78 0.23 6.80
CA PHE A 40 -2.17 1.48 7.27
C PHE A 40 -3.11 2.28 8.15
N TYR A 41 -4.36 2.47 7.71
CA TYR A 41 -5.39 3.16 8.48
C TYR A 41 -5.59 2.51 9.87
N LYS A 42 -5.78 1.18 9.90
CA LYS A 42 -5.97 0.44 11.15
C LYS A 42 -4.78 0.55 12.08
N LEU A 43 -3.55 0.44 11.55
CA LEU A 43 -2.33 0.55 12.34
C LEU A 43 -2.20 1.95 12.96
N CYS A 44 -2.45 3.02 12.18
CA CYS A 44 -2.45 4.39 12.70
C CYS A 44 -3.54 4.59 13.77
N HIS A 45 -4.73 4.03 13.56
CA HIS A 45 -5.82 4.09 14.52
C HIS A 45 -5.47 3.37 15.82
N TYR A 46 -4.96 2.14 15.76
CA TYR A 46 -4.58 1.38 16.94
C TYR A 46 -3.44 2.04 17.71
N TYR A 47 -2.45 2.56 17.01
CA TYR A 47 -1.36 3.32 17.62
C TYR A 47 -1.88 4.56 18.36
N ARG A 48 -2.80 5.31 17.74
CA ARG A 48 -3.46 6.46 18.39
C ARG A 48 -4.19 6.05 19.67
N VAL A 49 -4.98 4.98 19.63
CA VAL A 49 -5.71 4.47 20.80
C VAL A 49 -4.75 4.10 21.92
N GLU A 50 -3.65 3.45 21.58
CA GLU A 50 -2.67 3.01 22.57
C GLU A 50 -1.90 4.19 23.19
N LEU A 51 -1.54 5.19 22.39
CA LEU A 51 -0.96 6.43 22.89
C LEU A 51 -1.92 7.15 23.85
N GLN A 52 -3.20 7.24 23.50
CA GLN A 52 -4.22 7.82 24.37
C GLN A 52 -4.40 7.04 25.68
N ARG A 53 -4.34 5.70 25.62
CA ARG A 53 -4.38 4.85 26.82
C ARG A 53 -3.19 5.10 27.74
N LEU A 54 -1.97 5.11 27.20
CA LEU A 54 -0.75 5.40 27.96
C LEU A 54 -0.82 6.77 28.62
N MET A 55 -1.31 7.79 27.91
CA MET A 55 -1.50 9.13 28.48
C MET A 55 -2.56 9.15 29.60
N ALA A 56 -3.67 8.45 29.42
CA ALA A 56 -4.74 8.36 30.41
C ALA A 56 -4.27 7.69 31.71
N GLU A 57 -3.36 6.72 31.62
CA GLU A 57 -2.73 6.06 32.77
C GLU A 57 -1.64 6.91 33.42
N THR A 58 -0.78 7.54 32.62
CA THR A 58 0.44 8.19 33.11
C THR A 58 0.20 9.62 33.61
N CYS A 59 -0.71 10.39 32.99
CA CYS A 59 -0.98 11.76 33.39
C CYS A 59 -1.49 11.90 34.84
N PRO A 60 -2.46 11.08 35.32
CA PRO A 60 -2.87 11.11 36.72
C PRO A 60 -1.73 10.72 37.67
N ALA A 61 -0.97 9.68 37.35
CA ALA A 61 0.15 9.21 38.16
C ALA A 61 1.23 10.29 38.35
N ILE A 62 1.51 11.08 37.30
CA ILE A 62 2.42 12.23 37.39
C ILE A 62 1.85 13.31 38.33
N ARG A 63 0.56 13.62 38.24
CA ARG A 63 -0.10 14.62 39.11
C ARG A 63 -0.07 14.19 40.58
N GLU A 64 -0.17 12.90 40.84
CA GLU A 64 -0.08 12.30 42.17
C GLU A 64 1.37 12.17 42.67
N GLY A 65 2.36 12.44 41.82
CA GLY A 65 3.79 12.31 42.14
C GLY A 65 4.29 10.87 42.24
N THR A 66 3.50 9.89 41.78
CA THR A 66 3.87 8.46 41.80
C THR A 66 4.76 8.08 40.62
N VAL A 67 4.75 8.87 39.54
CA VAL A 67 5.55 8.67 38.33
C VAL A 67 6.21 9.98 37.92
N GLN A 68 7.43 9.91 37.37
CA GLN A 68 8.16 11.08 36.86
C GLN A 68 7.64 11.51 35.49
N GLU A 69 7.66 12.82 35.21
CA GLU A 69 7.26 13.36 33.89
C GLU A 69 8.13 12.81 32.74
N SER A 70 9.36 12.36 33.01
CA SER A 70 10.24 11.72 32.03
C SER A 70 9.59 10.50 31.36
N VAL A 71 8.70 9.77 32.03
CA VAL A 71 8.04 8.59 31.44
C VAL A 71 7.22 8.95 30.21
N LEU A 72 6.53 10.09 30.20
CA LEU A 72 5.80 10.53 29.01
C LEU A 72 6.77 10.98 27.91
N ARG A 73 7.86 11.65 28.28
CA ARG A 73 8.90 12.07 27.33
C ARG A 73 9.50 10.88 26.60
N ASP A 74 9.83 9.81 27.33
CA ASP A 74 10.41 8.59 26.76
C ASP A 74 9.44 7.93 25.76
N VAL A 75 8.13 7.95 26.03
CA VAL A 75 7.10 7.46 25.08
C VAL A 75 7.10 8.28 23.79
N PHE A 76 7.19 9.61 23.88
CA PHE A 76 7.24 10.46 22.68
C PHE A 76 8.58 10.37 21.94
N GLU A 77 9.70 10.26 22.65
CA GLU A 77 11.02 10.03 22.03
C GLU A 77 11.06 8.70 21.26
N GLN A 78 10.49 7.63 21.82
CA GLN A 78 10.32 6.36 21.10
C GLN A 78 9.41 6.49 19.88
N THR A 79 8.42 7.39 19.93
CA THR A 79 7.52 7.65 18.80
C THR A 79 8.28 8.22 17.61
N HIS A 80 9.19 9.17 17.85
CA HIS A 80 9.98 9.84 16.82
C HIS A 80 10.93 8.89 16.08
N THR A 81 11.40 7.83 16.73
CA THR A 81 12.27 6.80 16.12
C THR A 81 11.51 5.58 15.62
N SER A 82 10.24 5.43 16.00
CA SER A 82 9.39 4.30 15.58
C SER A 82 8.93 4.39 14.12
N PRO A 83 8.36 3.30 13.57
CA PRO A 83 7.63 3.31 12.30
C PRO A 83 6.41 4.25 12.27
N PHE A 84 5.96 4.73 13.43
CA PHE A 84 4.87 5.69 13.59
C PHE A 84 5.33 7.14 13.63
N SER A 85 6.62 7.42 13.44
CA SER A 85 7.08 8.79 13.35
C SER A 85 6.38 9.53 12.20
N GLN A 86 6.12 10.81 12.41
CA GLN A 86 5.31 11.60 11.48
C GLN A 86 5.88 11.57 10.05
N ASP A 87 7.21 11.62 9.93
CA ASP A 87 7.90 11.58 8.65
C ASP A 87 7.74 10.24 7.94
N ARG A 88 7.84 9.12 8.68
CA ARG A 88 7.65 7.79 8.09
C ARG A 88 6.21 7.55 7.63
N LEU A 89 5.22 8.01 8.40
CA LEU A 89 3.81 7.93 8.02
C LEU A 89 3.49 8.83 6.81
N LYS A 90 4.03 10.05 6.79
CA LYS A 90 3.90 10.97 5.64
C LYS A 90 4.54 10.38 4.38
N GLN A 91 5.74 9.84 4.51
CA GLN A 91 6.47 9.24 3.39
C GLN A 91 5.70 8.07 2.80
N TRP A 92 5.20 7.16 3.65
CA TRP A 92 4.40 6.02 3.17
C TRP A 92 3.15 6.47 2.40
N LEU A 93 2.43 7.48 2.92
CA LEU A 93 1.27 8.04 2.22
C LEU A 93 1.66 8.69 0.89
N GLN A 94 2.74 9.47 0.85
CA GLN A 94 3.21 10.09 -0.39
C GLN A 94 3.59 9.04 -1.46
N ASP A 95 4.27 7.98 -1.03
CA ASP A 95 4.63 6.87 -1.91
C ASP A 95 3.38 6.13 -2.41
N LYS A 96 2.40 5.90 -1.53
CA LYS A 96 1.14 5.27 -1.90
C LYS A 96 0.32 6.15 -2.85
N GLU A 97 0.21 7.46 -2.58
CA GLU A 97 -0.44 8.44 -3.46
C GLU A 97 0.21 8.43 -4.85
N ARG A 98 1.55 8.37 -4.92
CA ARG A 98 2.27 8.28 -6.20
C ARG A 98 1.99 6.97 -6.93
N GLU A 99 2.03 5.83 -6.23
CA GLU A 99 1.69 4.53 -6.81
C GLU A 99 0.26 4.53 -7.38
N LEU A 100 -0.71 5.05 -6.62
CA LEU A 100 -2.10 5.18 -7.06
C LEU A 100 -2.23 6.06 -8.31
N ASN A 101 -1.49 7.17 -8.39
CA ASN A 101 -1.50 8.05 -9.56
C ASN A 101 -0.96 7.34 -10.81
N VAL A 102 0.10 6.53 -10.68
CA VAL A 102 0.64 5.74 -11.79
C VAL A 102 -0.37 4.70 -12.26
N VAL A 103 -0.98 3.96 -11.32
CA VAL A 103 -1.99 2.94 -11.65
C VAL A 103 -3.21 3.59 -12.31
N GLN A 104 -3.69 4.69 -11.76
CA GLN A 104 -4.84 5.43 -12.29
C GLN A 104 -4.56 5.94 -13.71
N SER A 105 -3.38 6.52 -13.95
CA SER A 105 -2.96 6.96 -15.30
C SER A 105 -2.99 5.81 -16.31
N CYS A 106 -2.55 4.62 -15.92
CA CYS A 106 -2.62 3.44 -16.79
C CYS A 106 -4.07 2.99 -17.06
N LEU A 107 -4.93 3.03 -16.03
CA LEU A 107 -6.36 2.73 -16.20
C LEU A 107 -7.07 3.76 -17.10
N ASP A 108 -6.64 5.01 -17.06
CA ASP A 108 -7.20 6.08 -17.89
C ASP A 108 -6.79 5.93 -19.36
N ILE A 109 -5.56 5.46 -19.63
CA ILE A 109 -5.12 5.07 -20.98
C ILE A 109 -5.98 3.90 -21.48
N MET A 110 -6.16 2.88 -20.65
CA MET A 110 -6.90 1.66 -20.99
C MET A 110 -8.41 1.77 -20.72
N LYS A 111 -8.97 2.98 -20.84
CA LYS A 111 -10.38 3.23 -20.51
C LYS A 111 -11.32 2.36 -21.35
N GLY A 112 -12.24 1.68 -20.66
CA GLY A 112 -13.21 0.78 -21.27
C GLY A 112 -12.77 -0.68 -21.32
N ILE A 113 -11.50 -0.98 -21.03
CA ILE A 113 -11.02 -2.37 -20.87
C ILE A 113 -11.45 -2.90 -19.50
N PRO A 114 -12.04 -4.11 -19.41
CA PRO A 114 -12.49 -4.67 -18.15
C PRO A 114 -11.31 -4.98 -17.22
N VAL A 115 -11.47 -4.61 -15.94
CA VAL A 115 -10.53 -5.00 -14.87
C VAL A 115 -11.04 -6.23 -14.16
N LEU A 116 -10.21 -7.27 -14.12
CA LEU A 116 -10.48 -8.56 -13.52
C LEU A 116 -9.70 -8.66 -12.21
N SER A 117 -10.40 -8.55 -11.09
CA SER A 117 -9.80 -8.40 -9.78
C SER A 117 -9.23 -9.70 -9.21
N THR A 118 -9.70 -10.86 -9.69
CA THR A 118 -9.24 -12.17 -9.20
C THR A 118 -8.76 -13.06 -10.34
N GLN A 119 -7.93 -14.05 -10.01
CA GLN A 119 -7.51 -15.05 -10.99
C GLN A 119 -8.68 -15.90 -11.49
N ALA A 120 -9.72 -16.10 -10.68
CA ALA A 120 -10.94 -16.76 -11.12
C ALA A 120 -11.68 -15.94 -12.20
N ASP A 121 -11.71 -14.62 -12.07
CA ASP A 121 -12.30 -13.73 -13.08
C ASP A 121 -11.51 -13.77 -14.39
N VAL A 122 -10.18 -13.80 -14.31
CA VAL A 122 -9.30 -13.98 -15.48
C VAL A 122 -9.59 -15.31 -16.16
N GLN A 123 -9.57 -16.42 -15.43
CA GLN A 123 -9.85 -17.76 -15.99
C GLN A 123 -11.23 -17.85 -16.61
N LYS A 124 -12.24 -17.27 -15.96
CA LYS A 124 -13.58 -17.16 -16.51
C LYS A 124 -13.56 -16.37 -17.81
N PHE A 125 -12.99 -15.17 -17.82
CA PHE A 125 -12.93 -14.31 -19.00
C PHE A 125 -12.30 -15.03 -20.20
N VAL A 126 -11.11 -15.60 -20.04
CA VAL A 126 -10.39 -16.26 -21.14
C VAL A 126 -11.08 -17.53 -21.63
N SER A 127 -11.77 -18.26 -20.74
CA SER A 127 -12.51 -19.47 -21.12
C SER A 127 -13.74 -19.14 -21.97
N HIS A 128 -14.38 -17.99 -21.76
CA HIS A 128 -15.55 -17.57 -22.54
C HIS A 128 -15.20 -17.18 -23.98
N GLN A 129 -13.93 -16.87 -24.26
CA GLN A 129 -13.50 -16.46 -25.61
C GLN A 129 -13.27 -17.65 -26.55
N GLY A 130 -13.39 -18.89 -26.07
CA GLY A 130 -13.31 -20.09 -26.90
C GLY A 130 -11.95 -20.26 -27.58
N GLN A 131 -11.91 -20.11 -28.91
CA GLN A 131 -10.68 -20.28 -29.71
C GLN A 131 -9.90 -18.97 -29.90
N ASP A 132 -10.46 -17.83 -29.49
CA ASP A 132 -9.86 -16.52 -29.70
C ASP A 132 -8.59 -16.34 -28.84
N VAL A 133 -7.70 -15.49 -29.34
CA VAL A 133 -6.51 -15.05 -28.62
C VAL A 133 -6.90 -13.85 -27.75
N CYS A 134 -6.64 -13.93 -26.46
CA CYS A 134 -6.93 -12.85 -25.50
C CYS A 134 -5.62 -12.24 -25.01
N SER A 135 -5.58 -10.92 -24.88
CA SER A 135 -4.41 -10.21 -24.34
C SER A 135 -4.76 -9.51 -23.03
N GLY A 136 -3.86 -9.58 -22.05
CA GLY A 136 -4.06 -8.97 -20.74
C GLY A 136 -2.90 -8.05 -20.38
N PHE A 137 -3.20 -6.88 -19.82
CA PHE A 137 -2.20 -6.12 -19.07
C PHE A 137 -2.25 -6.54 -17.60
N VAL A 138 -1.11 -6.96 -17.06
CA VAL A 138 -0.96 -7.41 -15.68
C VAL A 138 -0.09 -6.42 -14.93
N PHE A 139 -0.62 -5.77 -13.89
CA PHE A 139 0.23 -5.09 -12.92
C PHE A 139 0.97 -6.14 -12.08
N THR A 140 2.30 -6.17 -12.20
CA THR A 140 3.14 -7.20 -11.57
C THR A 140 3.67 -6.79 -10.19
N SER A 141 3.66 -5.49 -9.91
CA SER A 141 4.23 -4.91 -8.69
C SER A 141 3.21 -4.39 -7.68
N LEU A 142 1.91 -4.60 -7.92
CA LEU A 142 0.88 -4.35 -6.91
C LEU A 142 0.85 -5.51 -5.91
N GLN A 143 1.61 -5.35 -4.83
CA GLN A 143 1.71 -6.33 -3.76
C GLN A 143 0.69 -6.03 -2.66
N SER A 144 0.24 -7.06 -1.95
CA SER A 144 -0.53 -6.91 -0.71
C SER A 144 0.37 -6.76 0.52
N SER A 145 1.58 -7.34 0.48
CA SER A 145 2.62 -7.18 1.49
C SER A 145 3.34 -5.85 1.34
N ASP A 146 3.68 -5.23 2.47
CA ASP A 146 4.42 -3.96 2.52
C ASP A 146 5.32 -4.00 3.75
N SER A 147 6.64 -3.85 3.54
CA SER A 147 7.63 -4.00 4.62
C SER A 147 7.46 -2.97 5.73
N GLN A 148 7.05 -1.74 5.40
CA GLN A 148 6.81 -0.72 6.40
C GLN A 148 5.55 -1.05 7.22
N LEU A 149 4.49 -1.56 6.59
CA LEU A 149 3.30 -2.00 7.32
C LEU A 149 3.59 -3.17 8.27
N GLU A 150 4.48 -4.10 7.88
CA GLU A 150 4.93 -5.18 8.76
C GLU A 150 5.73 -4.63 9.95
N GLU A 151 6.62 -3.67 9.72
CA GLU A 151 7.39 -3.01 10.78
C GLU A 151 6.50 -2.25 11.75
N MET A 152 5.51 -1.50 11.25
CA MET A 152 4.48 -0.84 12.06
C MET A 152 3.70 -1.85 12.90
N ARG A 153 3.36 -3.01 12.35
CA ARG A 153 2.66 -4.08 13.07
C ARG A 153 3.51 -4.64 14.21
N SER A 154 4.79 -4.92 13.94
CA SER A 154 5.73 -5.39 14.97
C SER A 154 5.88 -4.37 16.08
N SER A 155 6.18 -3.11 15.73
CA SER A 155 6.35 -2.04 16.71
C SER A 155 5.11 -1.81 17.58
N LEU A 156 3.91 -1.89 17.00
CA LEU A 156 2.66 -1.78 17.75
C LEU A 156 2.47 -2.93 18.76
N GLN A 157 2.87 -4.15 18.38
CA GLN A 157 2.87 -5.28 19.31
C GLN A 157 3.87 -5.06 20.45
N ASP A 158 5.07 -4.57 20.16
CA ASP A 158 6.09 -4.29 21.17
C ASP A 158 5.67 -3.19 22.15
N LEU A 159 5.03 -2.12 21.65
CA LEU A 159 4.40 -1.08 22.47
C LEU A 159 3.34 -1.64 23.41
N SER A 160 2.46 -2.51 22.89
CA SER A 160 1.42 -3.15 23.70
C SER A 160 1.97 -4.13 24.75
N LEU A 161 3.13 -4.74 24.48
CA LEU A 161 3.79 -5.73 25.35
C LEU A 161 4.94 -5.14 26.19
N ARG A 162 5.21 -3.83 26.09
CA ARG A 162 6.33 -3.11 26.74
C ARG A 162 7.69 -3.80 26.57
N ARG A 163 7.99 -4.30 25.37
CA ARG A 163 9.30 -4.89 25.04
C ARG A 163 10.12 -3.94 24.17
N SER A 164 11.44 -4.00 24.30
CA SER A 164 12.36 -3.38 23.35
C SER A 164 12.55 -4.29 22.14
N SER A 165 12.38 -3.75 20.93
CA SER A 165 12.69 -4.47 19.68
C SER A 165 14.07 -4.12 19.15
N GLU A 166 14.71 -5.10 18.52
CA GLU A 166 15.90 -4.93 17.68
C GLU A 166 15.50 -4.43 16.28
N GLU A 167 16.40 -3.72 15.61
CA GLU A 167 16.15 -3.10 14.30
C GLU A 167 16.09 -4.13 13.17
N PRO A 168 15.09 -4.07 12.28
CA PRO A 168 15.11 -4.84 11.05
C PRO A 168 16.02 -4.18 10.02
N HIS A 169 16.89 -4.98 9.39
CA HIS A 169 17.61 -4.59 8.20
C HIS A 169 16.71 -4.69 6.97
N THR A 170 16.50 -3.57 6.27
CA THR A 170 15.89 -3.58 4.93
C THR A 170 16.86 -3.01 3.89
N VAL A 171 17.20 -3.82 2.89
CA VAL A 171 17.90 -3.38 1.68
C VAL A 171 16.86 -2.68 0.79
N SER A 172 16.96 -1.35 0.70
CA SER A 172 16.05 -0.53 -0.09
C SER A 172 16.43 -0.58 -1.57
N CYS A 173 15.61 -1.27 -2.38
CA CYS A 173 15.54 -1.02 -3.81
C CYS A 173 14.52 0.10 -4.06
N LYS A 174 14.85 1.05 -4.94
CA LYS A 174 13.97 2.14 -5.37
C LYS A 174 12.60 1.57 -5.80
N PRO A 175 11.46 2.05 -5.26
CA PRO A 175 10.14 1.54 -5.64
C PRO A 175 9.86 1.72 -7.14
N TRP A 176 9.10 0.79 -7.73
CA TRP A 176 8.88 0.72 -9.17
C TRP A 176 8.23 1.99 -9.75
N PHE A 177 7.33 2.61 -8.99
CA PHE A 177 6.63 3.85 -9.34
C PHE A 177 7.50 5.12 -9.28
N TYR A 178 8.79 4.98 -8.94
CA TYR A 178 9.81 6.02 -9.09
C TYR A 178 10.80 5.74 -10.23
N CYS A 179 10.73 4.59 -10.89
CA CYS A 179 11.66 4.21 -11.95
C CYS A 179 11.14 4.67 -13.32
N ASP A 180 11.75 5.70 -13.90
CA ASP A 180 11.28 6.30 -15.16
C ASP A 180 11.26 5.31 -16.33
N ASP A 181 12.25 4.41 -16.42
CA ASP A 181 12.28 3.34 -17.43
C ASP A 181 11.10 2.38 -17.25
N THR A 182 10.79 2.02 -15.99
CA THR A 182 9.64 1.16 -15.67
C THR A 182 8.34 1.87 -16.03
N LEU A 183 8.20 3.15 -15.68
CA LEU A 183 7.00 3.93 -15.98
C LEU A 183 6.78 4.11 -17.49
N THR A 184 7.85 4.40 -18.24
CA THR A 184 7.81 4.54 -19.69
C THR A 184 7.38 3.24 -20.35
N ARG A 185 7.96 2.11 -19.92
CA ARG A 185 7.61 0.78 -20.43
C ARG A 185 6.17 0.40 -20.10
N VAL A 186 5.75 0.58 -18.85
CA VAL A 186 4.37 0.31 -18.40
C VAL A 186 3.36 1.12 -19.20
N ARG A 187 3.64 2.39 -19.46
CA ARG A 187 2.78 3.26 -20.26
C ARG A 187 2.69 2.78 -21.72
N ALA A 188 3.82 2.44 -22.33
CA ALA A 188 3.84 1.92 -23.70
C ALA A 188 3.06 0.60 -23.83
N MET A 189 3.15 -0.29 -22.84
CA MET A 189 2.35 -1.53 -22.80
C MET A 189 0.85 -1.24 -22.66
N ALA A 190 0.48 -0.28 -21.81
CA ALA A 190 -0.92 0.14 -21.66
C ALA A 190 -1.47 0.70 -22.98
N GLU A 191 -0.71 1.55 -23.68
CA GLU A 191 -1.07 2.10 -25.00
C GLU A 191 -1.20 0.99 -26.05
N ALA A 192 -0.24 0.05 -26.11
CA ALA A 192 -0.28 -1.08 -27.03
C ALA A 192 -1.51 -1.97 -26.82
N LEU A 193 -1.94 -2.18 -25.57
CA LEU A 193 -3.16 -2.94 -25.28
C LEU A 193 -4.40 -2.29 -25.91
N THR A 194 -4.48 -0.95 -25.96
CA THR A 194 -5.66 -0.24 -26.49
C THR A 194 -5.90 -0.45 -27.99
N VAL A 195 -4.85 -0.77 -28.74
CA VAL A 195 -4.91 -1.04 -30.19
C VAL A 195 -4.82 -2.54 -30.52
N THR A 196 -4.76 -3.38 -29.49
CA THR A 196 -4.69 -4.84 -29.66
C THR A 196 -6.03 -5.36 -30.18
N SER A 197 -5.98 -6.21 -31.21
CA SER A 197 -7.17 -6.87 -31.74
C SER A 197 -7.58 -8.05 -30.87
N GLY A 198 -8.89 -8.25 -30.72
CA GLY A 198 -9.46 -9.34 -29.94
C GLY A 198 -9.79 -8.95 -28.49
N PRO A 199 -10.20 -9.93 -27.66
CA PRO A 199 -10.58 -9.68 -26.27
C PRO A 199 -9.40 -9.22 -25.42
N VAL A 200 -9.56 -8.11 -24.71
CA VAL A 200 -8.53 -7.54 -23.82
C VAL A 200 -9.03 -7.39 -22.39
N PHE A 201 -8.12 -7.48 -21.42
CA PHE A 201 -8.42 -7.28 -20.00
C PHE A 201 -7.24 -6.67 -19.21
N ILE A 202 -7.52 -6.21 -18.00
CA ILE A 202 -6.52 -5.72 -17.04
C ILE A 202 -6.62 -6.56 -15.76
N THR A 203 -5.50 -6.89 -15.12
CA THR A 203 -5.49 -7.54 -13.82
C THR A 203 -4.24 -7.16 -13.01
N ALA A 204 -4.15 -7.66 -11.78
CA ALA A 204 -2.98 -7.52 -10.92
C ALA A 204 -2.60 -8.89 -10.36
N GLU A 205 -1.36 -9.30 -10.60
CA GLU A 205 -0.80 -10.55 -10.12
C GLU A 205 0.67 -10.31 -9.77
N HIS A 206 1.06 -10.63 -8.54
CA HIS A 206 2.44 -10.40 -8.13
C HIS A 206 3.41 -11.28 -8.93
N ARG A 207 4.42 -10.65 -9.55
CA ARG A 207 5.54 -11.33 -10.21
C ARG A 207 6.86 -10.65 -9.84
N GLN A 208 7.95 -11.43 -9.76
CA GLN A 208 9.28 -10.88 -9.49
C GLN A 208 9.80 -10.02 -10.64
N GLN A 209 9.57 -10.45 -11.89
CA GLN A 209 9.88 -9.71 -13.11
C GLN A 209 8.82 -10.01 -14.18
N PRO A 210 8.56 -9.08 -15.12
CA PRO A 210 9.06 -7.69 -15.17
C PRO A 210 8.43 -6.83 -14.05
N THR A 211 9.13 -5.77 -13.63
CA THR A 211 8.61 -4.81 -12.64
C THR A 211 7.57 -3.85 -13.24
N GLY A 212 6.56 -3.45 -12.46
CA GLY A 212 5.50 -2.53 -12.85
C GLY A 212 4.34 -3.22 -13.56
N GLY A 213 4.59 -3.76 -14.74
CA GLY A 213 3.57 -4.50 -15.48
C GLY A 213 4.14 -5.39 -16.59
N ALA A 214 3.27 -6.24 -17.13
CA ALA A 214 3.54 -7.18 -18.20
C ALA A 214 2.33 -7.32 -19.11
N VAL A 215 2.54 -7.74 -20.36
CA VAL A 215 1.47 -8.20 -21.25
C VAL A 215 1.44 -9.73 -21.25
N VAL A 216 0.26 -10.32 -21.08
CA VAL A 216 0.05 -11.76 -21.12
C VAL A 216 -0.87 -12.11 -22.27
N THR A 217 -0.60 -13.24 -22.93
CA THR A 217 -1.45 -13.75 -24.01
C THR A 217 -2.03 -15.09 -23.62
N TYR A 218 -3.34 -15.26 -23.82
CA TYR A 218 -4.06 -16.51 -23.62
C TYR A 218 -4.63 -17.03 -24.94
N ARG A 219 -4.67 -18.35 -25.07
CA ARG A 219 -5.34 -19.04 -26.18
C ARG A 219 -5.98 -20.31 -25.65
N GLN A 220 -7.25 -20.55 -25.99
CA GLN A 220 -8.01 -21.71 -25.50
C GLN A 220 -7.98 -21.82 -23.95
N GLY A 221 -8.06 -20.67 -23.27
CA GLY A 221 -7.99 -20.59 -21.81
C GLY A 221 -6.61 -20.83 -21.19
N GLN A 222 -5.57 -21.09 -21.99
CA GLN A 222 -4.21 -21.35 -21.50
C GLN A 222 -3.28 -20.18 -21.75
N LEU A 223 -2.45 -19.85 -20.76
CA LEU A 223 -1.40 -18.84 -20.87
C LEU A 223 -0.35 -19.30 -21.89
N GLN A 224 -0.08 -18.47 -22.89
CA GLN A 224 0.87 -18.74 -23.97
C GLN A 224 2.19 -17.99 -23.78
N SER A 225 2.11 -16.70 -23.44
CA SER A 225 3.29 -15.84 -23.28
C SER A 225 3.09 -14.80 -22.18
N THR A 226 4.22 -14.31 -21.66
CA THR A 226 4.30 -13.13 -20.80
C THR A 226 5.45 -12.29 -21.34
N GLU A 227 5.16 -11.06 -21.74
CA GLU A 227 6.11 -10.09 -22.28
C GLU A 227 6.25 -8.92 -21.31
N GLY A 228 7.48 -8.42 -21.17
CA GLY A 228 7.87 -7.51 -20.10
C GLY A 228 8.96 -6.55 -20.47
#